data_AF-A0A1F2XBH9-F1
#
_entry.id   AF-A0A1F2XBH9-F1
#
_cell.length_a   1.000
_cell.length_b   1.000
_cell.length_c   1.000
_cell.angle_alpha   90.00
_cell.angle_beta   90.00
_cell.angle_gamma   90.00
#
_symmetry.space_group_name_H-M   'P 1'
#
loop_
_entity.id
_entity.type
_entity.pdbx_description
1 polymer ?
#
loop_
_entity_poly.entity_id
_entity_poly.type
_entity_poly.pdbx_seq_one_letter_code
_entity_poly.pdbx_strand_id
1 'polypeptide(L)' 'MRLRKGMRVQELTKRVGQIPRQGSVVAVRGPTVEIRWDDGHLSSVTGAYLEPIRQRSTV' A
#
# COMPACT_ATOMS: atom_id res chain seq x y z
N MET A 1 -4.55 -3.19 11.80
CA MET A 1 -4.27 -1.76 11.45
C MET A 1 -5.27 -1.33 10.38
N ARG A 2 -5.87 -0.12 10.44
CA ARG A 2 -6.92 0.29 9.49
C ARG A 2 -6.35 1.20 8.41
N LEU A 3 -6.32 0.72 7.17
CA LEU A 3 -5.88 1.48 5.99
C LEU A 3 -6.87 2.62 5.70
N ARG A 4 -6.36 3.74 5.19
CA ARG A 4 -7.16 4.93 4.86
C ARG A 4 -6.70 5.52 3.54
N LYS A 5 -7.62 6.17 2.83
CA LYS A 5 -7.31 6.95 1.62
C LYS A 5 -6.17 7.94 1.91
N GLY A 6 -5.24 8.08 0.97
CA GLY A 6 -4.05 8.92 1.05
C GLY A 6 -2.86 8.27 1.77
N MET A 7 -3.05 7.12 2.43
CA MET A 7 -1.96 6.44 3.13
C MET A 7 -0.96 5.83 2.15
N ARG A 8 0.33 6.02 2.42
CA ARG A 8 1.43 5.32 1.74
C ARG A 8 1.52 3.88 2.25
N VAL A 9 1.59 2.95 1.32
CA VAL A 9 1.61 1.52 1.61
C VAL A 9 2.65 0.83 0.74
N GLN A 10 3.15 -0.29 1.23
CA GLN A 10 3.90 -1.27 0.45
C GLN A 10 3.18 -2.60 0.44
N GLU A 11 3.38 -3.36 -0.63
CA GLU A 11 2.92 -4.73 -0.75
C GLU A 11 3.78 -5.67 0.12
N LEU A 12 3.13 -6.58 0.84
CA LEU A 12 3.79 -7.66 1.55
C LEU A 12 4.33 -8.69 0.56
N THR A 13 5.66 -8.78 0.45
CA THR A 13 6.32 -9.87 -0.28
C THR A 13 6.81 -10.95 0.67
N LYS A 14 6.62 -12.21 0.26
CA LYS A 14 7.16 -13.40 0.95
C LYS A 14 8.58 -13.75 0.50
N ARG A 15 9.12 -13.05 -0.51
CA ARG A 15 10.43 -13.35 -1.09
C ARG A 15 11.50 -12.41 -0.54
N VAL A 16 12.48 -12.98 0.13
CA VAL A 16 13.68 -12.27 0.58
C VAL A 16 14.42 -11.71 -0.65
N GLY A 17 14.73 -10.41 -0.63
CA GLY A 17 15.43 -9.71 -1.72
C GLY A 17 14.53 -9.09 -2.78
N GLN A 18 13.22 -9.34 -2.77
CA GLN A 18 12.30 -8.62 -3.65
C GLN A 18 12.02 -7.22 -3.10
N ILE A 19 12.17 -6.20 -3.94
CA ILE A 19 11.78 -4.83 -3.58
C ILE A 19 10.25 -4.78 -3.56
N PRO A 20 9.62 -4.52 -2.40
CA PRO A 20 8.16 -4.46 -2.31
C PRO A 20 7.64 -3.26 -3.09
N ARG A 21 6.57 -3.48 -3.85
CA ARG A 21 5.93 -2.41 -4.62
C ARG A 21 5.30 -1.41 -3.66
N GLN A 22 5.46 -0.12 -3.94
CA GLN A 22 4.93 0.95 -3.12
C GLN A 22 3.88 1.76 -3.86
N GLY A 23 2.93 2.31 -3.11
CA GLY A 23 1.83 3.08 -3.67
C GLY A 23 1.05 3.84 -2.62
N SER A 24 -0.03 4.47 -3.07
CA SER A 24 -0.93 5.25 -2.23
C SER A 24 -2.35 4.71 -2.32
N VAL A 25 -3.01 4.57 -1.17
CA VAL A 25 -4.41 4.13 -1.09
C VAL A 25 -5.32 5.19 -1.70
N VAL A 26 -6.13 4.79 -2.68
CA VAL A 26 -7.07 5.67 -3.39
C VAL A 26 -8.49 5.50 -2.85
N ALA A 27 -8.87 4.27 -2.52
CA ALA A 27 -10.15 3.93 -1.92
C ALA A 27 -10.05 2.68 -1.04
N VAL A 28 -10.96 2.56 -0.08
CA VAL A 28 -11.11 1.37 0.77
C VAL A 28 -12.57 0.94 0.70
N ARG A 29 -12.81 -0.30 0.28
CA ARG A 29 -14.14 -0.90 0.11
C ARG A 29 -14.18 -2.24 0.85
N GLY A 30 -14.54 -2.19 2.14
CA GLY A 30 -14.54 -3.36 3.01
C GLY A 30 -13.12 -3.97 3.15
N PRO A 31 -12.90 -5.24 2.78
CA PRO A 31 -11.57 -5.87 2.83
C PRO A 31 -10.67 -5.46 1.65
N THR A 32 -11.24 -4.89 0.59
CA THR A 32 -10.54 -4.54 -0.65
C THR A 32 -10.07 -3.09 -0.62
N VAL A 33 -8.87 -2.85 -1.13
CA VAL A 33 -8.19 -1.56 -1.15
C VAL A 33 -7.72 -1.29 -2.58
N GLU A 34 -8.13 -0.14 -3.12
CA GLU A 34 -7.60 0.35 -4.39
C GLU A 34 -6.32 1.15 -4.12
N ILE A 35 -5.26 0.81 -4.84
CA ILE A 35 -3.95 1.45 -4.75
C ILE A 35 -3.55 1.98 -6.11
N ARG A 36 -3.03 3.21 -6.11
CA ARG A 36 -2.23 3.73 -7.21
C ARG A 36 -0.76 3.54 -6.84
N TRP A 37 -0.11 2.65 -7.56
CA TRP A 37 1.30 2.32 -7.39
C TRP A 37 2.18 3.43 -7.98
N ASP A 38 3.44 3.47 -7.57
CA ASP A 38 4.38 4.50 -8.01
C ASP A 38 4.75 4.39 -9.50
N ASP A 39 4.57 3.21 -10.10
CA ASP A 39 4.69 3.00 -11.54
C ASP A 39 3.44 3.44 -12.33
N GLY A 40 2.48 4.08 -11.66
CA GLY A 40 1.27 4.63 -12.26
C GLY A 40 0.11 3.64 -12.42
N HIS A 41 0.34 2.35 -12.17
CA HIS A 41 -0.71 1.34 -12.29
C HIS A 41 -1.72 1.43 -11.12
N LEU A 42 -2.97 1.07 -11.40
CA LEU A 42 -4.02 0.97 -10.40
C LEU A 42 -4.34 -0.51 -10.15
N SER A 43 -4.36 -0.95 -8.89
CA SER A 43 -4.79 -2.31 -8.55
C SER A 43 -5.77 -2.30 -7.38
N SER A 44 -6.59 -3.35 -7.33
CA SER A 44 -7.49 -3.63 -6.21
C SER A 44 -7.00 -4.89 -5.49
N VAL A 45 -6.56 -4.75 -4.24
CA VAL A 45 -5.93 -5.83 -3.46
C VAL A 45 -6.54 -5.91 -2.07
N THR A 46 -6.42 -7.07 -1.42
CA THR A 46 -6.90 -7.22 -0.04
C THR A 46 -6.00 -6.43 0.91
N GLY A 47 -6.61 -5.69 1.85
CA GLY A 47 -5.89 -4.92 2.88
C GLY A 47 -4.92 -5.73 3.73
N ALA A 48 -5.09 -7.06 3.78
CA ALA A 48 -4.22 -7.99 4.49
C ALA A 48 -2.83 -8.13 3.86
N TYR A 49 -2.65 -7.76 2.59
CA TYR A 49 -1.37 -7.83 1.87
C TYR A 49 -0.62 -6.49 1.84
N LEU A 50 -1.02 -5.54 2.69
CA LEU A 50 -0.53 -4.18 2.66
C LEU A 50 -0.02 -3.74 4.03
N GLU A 51 1.13 -3.11 4.03
CA GLU A 51 1.68 -2.47 5.21
C GLU A 51 1.83 -0.96 5.00
N PRO A 52 1.33 -0.13 5.93
CA PRO A 52 1.60 1.30 5.94
C PRO A 52 3.08 1.60 6.08
N ILE A 53 3.59 2.45 5.19
CA ILE A 53 4.95 2.98 5.29
C ILE A 53 4.87 4.26 6.12
N ARG A 54 5.50 4.27 7.30
CA ARG A 54 5.69 5.55 8.01
C ARG A 54 6.69 6.37 7.21
N GLN A 55 6.22 7.44 6.56
CA GLN A 55 7.14 8.50 6.18
C GLN A 55 7.69 9.09 7.47
N ARG A 56 9.00 8.96 7.70
CA ARG A 56 9.67 9.77 8.72
C ARG A 56 9.44 11.22 8.32
N SER A 57 8.59 11.93 9.06
CA SER A 57 8.59 13.38 9.02
C SER A 57 9.97 13.82 9.50
N THR A 58 10.82 14.24 8.57
CA THR A 58 12.02 15.00 8.92
C THR A 58 11.50 16.36 9.37
N VAL A 59 11.58 16.60 10.68
CA VAL A 59 11.30 17.90 11.31
C VAL A 59 12.60 18.68 11.33
#